data_AF-A0A1F4TSG7-F1
#
_entry.id   AF-A0A1F4TSG7-F1
#
_cell.length_a   1.000
_cell.length_b   1.000
_cell.length_c   1.000
_cell.angle_alpha   90.00
_cell.angle_beta   90.00
_cell.angle_gamma   90.00
#
_symmetry.space_group_name_H-M   'P 1'
#
loop_
_entity.id
_entity.type
_entity.pdbx_description
1 polymer ?
#
loop_
_entity_poly.entity_id
_entity_poly.type
_entity_poly.pdbx_seq_one_letter_code
_entity_poly.pdbx_strand_id
1 'polypeptide(L)'
;MSKKLLLGLLLGLLVVGSLSLFGCSSATQVSATLGRITGTIVAADGTSPIGGASVYLKTDSTKSTTTSYDGSFTLEGSWIITGTYTLVATKGGFTLEFSVTVASSEATTNVGTKEVDPTDPTVTVIVPDLAVIKGSWDYIENIITELGYTYTTITVSDLDNYAFISTFEAIFIDCGTTYGSLTASRETNLRNFVEVAGGSLYASDWAAEYVERLWPTAINFYGTVDPTTYESTATAKVGTGSQTVEATVVDTTLRDYVLGKSTMSIFYDLSSWVVISSEGTGTDVLLRGTFNTYASGINDLQTERSNIRAAGLAASTLSLANKPLAVKFQPAGSTKGTVIYTTFHNEAQEEFVTNDVKNVLKDFIFTLN
;
A
#
# COMPACT_ATOMS: atom_id res chain seq x y z
N MET A 1 59.26 1.72 -64.27
CA MET A 1 58.11 0.80 -64.07
C MET A 1 56.85 1.65 -63.92
N SER A 2 56.19 2.02 -65.03
CA SER A 2 54.95 1.39 -65.56
C SER A 2 53.79 1.48 -64.56
N LYS A 3 52.79 2.38 -64.65
CA LYS A 3 51.63 2.52 -65.59
C LYS A 3 50.41 2.65 -64.64
N LYS A 4 49.39 3.53 -64.71
CA LYS A 4 48.59 4.19 -65.77
C LYS A 4 47.76 5.31 -65.05
N LEU A 5 47.60 6.52 -65.59
CA LEU A 5 46.55 7.01 -66.53
C LEU A 5 45.11 6.92 -65.97
N LEU A 6 44.14 7.83 -66.19
CA LEU A 6 43.99 9.19 -66.78
C LEU A 6 42.46 9.53 -66.60
N LEU A 7 42.07 10.75 -66.25
CA LEU A 7 41.28 11.73 -67.06
C LEU A 7 39.74 11.61 -67.17
N GLY A 8 39.09 12.79 -67.10
CA GLY A 8 37.80 13.14 -67.75
C GLY A 8 36.60 13.15 -66.80
N LEU A 9 35.63 14.07 -66.83
CA LEU A 9 35.25 15.07 -67.84
C LEU A 9 34.25 16.08 -67.20
N LEU A 10 34.27 17.32 -67.69
CA LEU A 10 33.25 18.37 -67.51
C LEU A 10 31.83 17.95 -67.95
N LEU A 11 30.79 18.44 -67.26
CA LEU A 11 29.52 19.05 -67.77
C LEU A 11 28.65 19.34 -66.51
N GLY A 12 28.22 20.55 -66.16
CA GLY A 12 27.63 21.60 -66.98
C GLY A 12 26.10 21.51 -66.89
N LEU A 13 25.46 22.20 -65.93
CA LEU A 13 24.17 22.86 -66.18
C LEU A 13 23.81 23.84 -65.05
N LEU A 14 23.78 25.11 -65.43
CA LEU A 14 23.12 26.20 -64.73
C LEU A 14 21.60 26.05 -64.97
N VAL A 15 20.79 25.91 -63.92
CA VAL A 15 19.36 26.20 -63.98
C VAL A 15 19.01 27.11 -62.82
N VAL A 16 18.88 28.39 -63.15
CA VAL A 16 18.21 29.40 -62.32
C VAL A 16 16.73 29.11 -62.42
N GLY A 17 16.15 28.56 -61.35
CA GLY A 17 14.71 28.32 -61.21
C GLY A 17 14.22 29.03 -59.96
N SER A 18 13.47 30.11 -60.16
CA SER A 18 12.76 30.92 -59.17
C SER A 18 12.13 30.11 -58.04
N LEU A 19 12.61 30.31 -56.80
CA LEU A 19 11.91 29.91 -55.59
C LEU A 19 10.65 30.78 -55.46
N SER A 20 9.52 30.26 -55.92
CA SER A 20 8.20 30.71 -55.48
C SER A 20 8.06 30.39 -54.00
N LEU A 21 8.02 31.45 -53.18
CA LEU A 21 7.62 31.39 -51.78
C LEU A 21 6.17 30.88 -51.72
N PHE A 22 6.02 29.56 -51.56
CA PHE A 22 4.77 29.00 -51.08
C PHE A 22 4.60 29.45 -49.62
N GLY A 23 3.68 30.39 -49.41
CA GLY A 23 3.19 30.76 -48.09
C GLY A 23 2.64 29.51 -47.42
N CYS A 24 3.43 28.94 -46.51
CA CYS A 24 2.95 27.95 -45.57
C CYS A 24 2.02 28.70 -44.61
N SER A 25 0.71 28.53 -44.76
CA SER A 25 -0.24 28.98 -43.75
C SER A 25 0.17 28.30 -42.45
N SER A 26 0.67 29.07 -41.49
CA SER A 26 0.84 28.59 -40.13
C SER A 26 -0.53 28.14 -39.66
N ALA A 27 -0.77 26.83 -39.65
CA ALA A 27 -1.92 26.27 -38.96
C ALA A 27 -1.78 26.72 -37.52
N THR A 28 -2.61 27.68 -37.12
CA THR A 28 -2.76 28.08 -35.74
C THR A 28 -3.12 26.81 -34.98
N GLN A 29 -2.16 26.22 -34.27
CA GLN A 29 -2.46 25.17 -33.31
C GLN A 29 -3.30 25.85 -32.24
N VAL A 30 -4.63 25.74 -32.37
CA VAL A 30 -5.54 26.03 -31.27
C VAL A 30 -5.19 24.99 -30.22
N SER A 31 -4.39 25.39 -29.24
CA SER A 31 -4.24 24.62 -28.01
C SER A 31 -5.65 24.45 -27.46
N ALA A 32 -6.17 23.22 -27.46
CA ALA A 32 -7.48 22.94 -26.92
C ALA A 32 -7.44 23.34 -25.44
N THR A 33 -8.15 24.42 -25.09
CA THR A 33 -8.21 24.86 -23.70
C THR A 33 -8.99 23.81 -22.93
N LEU A 34 -8.35 23.16 -21.96
CA LEU A 34 -8.97 22.12 -21.14
C LEU A 34 -9.61 22.78 -19.91
N GLY A 35 -10.84 22.38 -19.59
CA GLY A 35 -11.41 22.68 -18.28
C GLY A 35 -10.69 21.86 -17.20
N ARG A 36 -10.62 22.38 -15.98
CA ARG A 36 -9.94 21.75 -14.85
C ARG A 36 -10.80 21.79 -13.60
N ILE A 37 -10.91 20.67 -12.90
CA ILE A 37 -11.46 20.58 -11.54
C ILE A 37 -10.31 20.18 -10.62
N THR A 38 -10.11 20.93 -9.53
CA THR A 38 -9.04 20.71 -8.56
C THR A 38 -9.61 20.69 -7.15
N GLY A 39 -8.96 19.98 -6.24
CA GLY A 39 -9.33 19.91 -4.84
C GLY A 39 -8.41 18.96 -4.07
N THR A 40 -8.79 18.68 -2.83
CA THR A 40 -8.08 17.73 -1.95
C THR A 40 -9.07 16.77 -1.34
N ILE A 41 -8.73 15.47 -1.27
CA ILE A 41 -9.48 14.45 -0.55
C ILE A 41 -8.76 14.14 0.77
N VAL A 42 -9.49 14.22 1.88
CA VAL A 42 -8.99 13.91 3.24
C VAL A 42 -9.94 12.94 3.95
N ALA A 43 -9.46 12.34 5.03
CA ALA A 43 -10.25 11.50 5.92
C ALA A 43 -11.32 12.31 6.68
N ALA A 44 -12.14 11.63 7.49
CA ALA A 44 -13.20 12.27 8.29
C ALA A 44 -12.66 13.25 9.36
N ASP A 45 -11.37 13.18 9.68
CA ASP A 45 -10.69 14.14 10.57
C ASP A 45 -10.44 15.52 9.93
N GLY A 46 -10.76 15.68 8.64
CA GLY A 46 -10.59 16.91 7.87
C GLY A 46 -9.14 17.29 7.56
N THR A 47 -8.14 16.49 7.95
CA THR A 47 -6.72 16.86 7.84
C THR A 47 -5.81 15.76 7.32
N SER A 48 -6.13 14.48 7.51
CA SER A 48 -5.33 13.37 7.01
C SER A 48 -5.55 13.18 5.50
N PRO A 49 -4.54 13.39 4.64
CA PRO A 49 -4.69 13.27 3.21
C PRO A 49 -4.94 11.82 2.77
N ILE A 50 -5.82 11.62 1.79
CA ILE A 50 -6.03 10.33 1.13
C ILE A 50 -5.36 10.37 -0.24
N GLY A 51 -4.07 10.04 -0.28
CA GLY A 51 -3.34 9.89 -1.54
C GLY A 51 -3.62 8.58 -2.26
N GLY A 52 -3.53 8.55 -3.58
CA GLY A 52 -3.79 7.34 -4.38
C GLY A 52 -5.27 7.00 -4.58
N ALA A 53 -6.19 7.84 -4.12
CA ALA A 53 -7.62 7.68 -4.39
C ALA A 53 -7.93 7.99 -5.85
N SER A 54 -8.82 7.21 -6.47
CA SER A 54 -9.34 7.52 -7.81
C SER A 54 -10.46 8.54 -7.71
N VAL A 55 -10.35 9.66 -8.42
CA VAL A 55 -11.40 10.69 -8.52
C VAL A 55 -11.92 10.70 -9.95
N TYR A 56 -13.20 10.39 -10.15
CA TYR A 56 -13.77 10.20 -11.48
C TYR A 56 -15.19 10.74 -11.62
N LEU A 57 -15.60 10.99 -12.87
CA LEU A 57 -16.97 11.39 -13.19
C LEU A 57 -17.94 10.22 -12.99
N LYS A 58 -18.99 10.41 -12.17
CA LYS A 58 -19.95 9.34 -11.85
C LYS A 58 -20.58 8.66 -13.07
N THR A 59 -20.84 9.43 -14.13
CA THR A 59 -21.47 8.93 -15.36
C THR A 59 -20.50 8.29 -16.34
N ASP A 60 -19.18 8.49 -16.17
CA ASP A 60 -18.13 7.94 -17.03
C ASP A 60 -16.80 7.85 -16.26
N SER A 61 -16.51 6.69 -15.67
CA SER A 61 -15.31 6.47 -14.86
C SER A 61 -14.00 6.52 -15.67
N THR A 62 -14.06 6.53 -17.01
CA THR A 62 -12.87 6.76 -17.84
C THR A 62 -12.38 8.21 -17.75
N LYS A 63 -13.21 9.12 -17.24
CA LYS A 63 -12.84 10.48 -16.90
C LYS A 63 -12.38 10.53 -15.46
N SER A 64 -11.12 10.17 -15.24
CA SER A 64 -10.57 10.02 -13.90
C SER A 64 -9.20 10.68 -13.75
N THR A 65 -8.83 10.88 -12.49
CA THR A 65 -7.51 11.27 -12.02
C THR A 65 -7.22 10.53 -10.72
N THR A 66 -6.00 10.61 -10.22
CA THR A 66 -5.58 10.01 -8.96
C THR A 66 -5.07 11.10 -8.02
N THR A 67 -5.43 11.03 -6.75
CA THR A 67 -4.91 11.97 -5.75
C THR A 67 -3.41 11.76 -5.54
N SER A 68 -2.67 12.85 -5.40
CA SER A 68 -1.26 12.85 -5.01
C SER A 68 -1.11 12.49 -3.52
N TYR A 69 0.12 12.30 -3.03
CA TYR A 69 0.37 11.91 -1.63
C TYR A 69 -0.17 12.90 -0.58
N ASP A 70 -0.40 14.17 -0.95
CA ASP A 70 -1.02 15.20 -0.13
C ASP A 70 -2.55 15.26 -0.27
N GLY A 71 -3.16 14.26 -0.92
CA GLY A 71 -4.59 14.16 -1.20
C GLY A 71 -5.07 15.06 -2.33
N SER A 72 -4.21 15.89 -2.93
CA SER A 72 -4.60 16.82 -3.98
C SER A 72 -4.87 16.11 -5.30
N PHE A 73 -5.84 16.60 -6.08
CA PHE A 73 -6.11 16.10 -7.43
C PHE A 73 -6.32 17.21 -8.45
N THR A 74 -6.06 16.87 -9.71
CA THR A 74 -6.47 17.67 -10.88
C THR A 74 -7.13 16.74 -11.87
N LEU A 75 -8.42 16.97 -12.14
CA LEU A 75 -9.16 16.33 -13.23
C LEU A 75 -9.24 17.33 -14.40
N GLU A 76 -8.76 16.94 -15.56
CA GLU A 76 -8.68 17.81 -16.74
C GLU A 76 -9.32 17.18 -17.97
N GLY A 77 -9.95 18.00 -18.80
CA GLY A 77 -10.52 17.53 -20.04
C GLY A 77 -11.32 18.58 -20.79
N SER A 78 -11.38 18.43 -22.12
CA SER A 78 -12.19 19.30 -22.99
C SER A 78 -13.70 19.12 -22.81
N TRP A 79 -14.11 18.06 -22.10
CA TRP A 79 -15.50 17.77 -21.73
C TRP A 79 -15.97 18.53 -20.48
N ILE A 80 -15.03 19.14 -19.74
CA ILE A 80 -15.32 19.97 -18.57
C ILE A 80 -15.71 21.36 -19.07
N ILE A 81 -17.01 21.56 -19.25
CA ILE A 81 -17.63 22.80 -19.70
C ILE A 81 -18.54 23.37 -18.60
N THR A 82 -19.17 24.53 -18.82
CA THR A 82 -20.13 25.09 -17.87
C THR A 82 -21.25 24.08 -17.59
N GLY A 83 -21.49 23.79 -16.31
CA GLY A 83 -22.46 22.77 -15.91
C GLY A 83 -22.24 22.29 -14.48
N THR A 84 -23.06 21.33 -14.06
CA THR A 84 -22.89 20.63 -12.78
C THR A 84 -22.56 19.17 -13.04
N TYR A 85 -21.57 18.67 -12.32
CA TYR A 85 -21.04 17.31 -12.38
C TYR A 85 -21.16 16.65 -11.02
N THR A 86 -21.25 15.32 -11.00
CA THR A 86 -21.08 14.52 -9.78
C THR A 86 -19.79 13.74 -9.93
N LEU A 87 -18.83 13.99 -9.04
CA LEU A 87 -17.60 13.25 -8.95
C LEU A 87 -17.70 12.21 -7.84
N VAL A 88 -16.98 11.11 -8.02
CA VAL A 88 -16.80 10.05 -7.03
C VAL A 88 -15.31 9.95 -6.74
N ALA A 89 -14.94 9.95 -5.46
CA ALA A 89 -13.60 9.62 -4.98
C ALA A 89 -13.65 8.25 -4.29
N THR A 90 -12.80 7.31 -4.69
CA THR A 90 -12.72 5.97 -4.07
C THR A 90 -11.29 5.57 -3.73
N LYS A 91 -11.15 4.86 -2.61
CA LYS A 91 -9.95 4.12 -2.23
C LYS A 91 -10.34 2.94 -1.34
N GLY A 92 -10.04 1.72 -1.79
CA GLY A 92 -10.64 0.52 -1.22
C GLY A 92 -12.18 0.64 -1.21
N GLY A 93 -12.81 0.32 -0.10
CA GLY A 93 -14.24 0.45 0.15
C GLY A 93 -14.66 1.82 0.68
N PHE A 94 -13.74 2.78 0.80
CA PHE A 94 -14.09 4.16 1.12
C PHE A 94 -14.54 4.87 -0.15
N THR A 95 -15.73 5.45 -0.13
CA THR A 95 -16.30 6.19 -1.25
C THR A 95 -16.88 7.52 -0.79
N LEU A 96 -16.65 8.56 -1.57
CA LEU A 96 -17.27 9.87 -1.42
C LEU A 96 -17.85 10.31 -2.77
N GLU A 97 -19.11 10.72 -2.80
CA GLU A 97 -19.72 11.38 -3.94
C GLU A 97 -20.03 12.85 -3.63
N PHE A 98 -19.60 13.77 -4.50
CA PHE A 98 -19.83 15.20 -4.33
C PHE A 98 -20.16 15.91 -5.64
N SER A 99 -20.95 16.98 -5.54
CA SER A 99 -21.33 17.80 -6.69
C SER A 99 -20.34 18.95 -6.91
N VAL A 100 -20.08 19.25 -8.18
CA VAL A 100 -19.19 20.33 -8.62
C VAL A 100 -19.89 21.16 -9.69
N THR A 101 -19.96 22.48 -9.48
CA THR A 101 -20.48 23.41 -10.49
C THR A 101 -19.32 24.15 -11.16
N VAL A 102 -19.15 23.93 -12.46
CA VAL A 102 -18.18 24.62 -13.30
C VAL A 102 -18.83 25.85 -13.89
N ALA A 103 -18.32 27.04 -13.56
CA ALA A 103 -18.90 28.31 -14.00
C ALA A 103 -18.51 28.65 -15.45
N SER A 104 -17.32 28.28 -15.90
CA SER A 104 -16.81 28.55 -17.25
C SER A 104 -15.88 27.44 -17.75
N SER A 105 -16.00 27.07 -19.02
CA SER A 105 -15.29 25.97 -19.67
C SER A 105 -13.76 26.10 -19.78
N GLU A 106 -13.20 27.28 -19.51
CA GLU A 106 -11.76 27.56 -19.60
C GLU A 106 -11.12 27.87 -18.24
N ALA A 107 -11.90 27.81 -17.14
CA ALA A 107 -11.40 28.11 -15.80
C ALA A 107 -11.11 26.85 -14.99
N THR A 108 -10.14 26.99 -14.09
CA THR A 108 -9.94 26.03 -13.00
C THR A 108 -11.05 26.22 -11.97
N THR A 109 -11.85 25.18 -11.75
CA THR A 109 -12.82 25.11 -10.66
C THR A 109 -12.14 24.43 -9.48
N ASN A 110 -11.96 25.15 -8.37
CA ASN A 110 -11.44 24.57 -7.13
C ASN A 110 -12.60 24.21 -6.20
N VAL A 111 -12.70 22.93 -5.81
CA VAL A 111 -13.76 22.41 -4.95
C VAL A 111 -13.41 22.42 -3.46
N GLY A 112 -12.21 22.89 -3.13
CA GLY A 112 -11.65 22.90 -1.78
C GLY A 112 -11.31 21.50 -1.28
N THR A 113 -11.28 21.37 0.03
CA THR A 113 -11.14 20.10 0.73
C THR A 113 -12.47 19.35 0.72
N LYS A 114 -12.42 18.05 0.48
CA LYS A 114 -13.53 17.13 0.59
C LYS A 114 -13.18 16.00 1.54
N GLU A 115 -14.03 15.83 2.53
CA GLU A 115 -13.83 14.91 3.64
C GLU A 115 -14.63 13.64 3.36
N VAL A 116 -14.01 12.48 3.56
CA VAL A 116 -14.72 11.19 3.57
C VAL A 116 -15.33 11.00 4.95
N ASP A 117 -16.27 11.88 5.31
CA ASP A 117 -16.95 11.92 6.61
C ASP A 117 -18.37 11.31 6.49
N PRO A 118 -18.64 10.14 7.10
CA PRO A 118 -19.95 9.51 7.05
C PRO A 118 -21.03 10.28 7.82
N THR A 119 -20.68 11.32 8.57
CA THR A 119 -21.63 12.15 9.33
C THR A 119 -22.13 13.38 8.56
N ASP A 120 -21.50 13.73 7.43
CA ASP A 120 -21.94 14.84 6.59
C ASP A 120 -23.23 14.46 5.81
N PRO A 121 -24.37 15.11 6.10
CA PRO A 121 -25.64 14.79 5.45
C PRO A 121 -25.76 15.35 4.01
N THR A 122 -24.76 16.12 3.54
CA THR A 122 -24.81 16.83 2.26
C THR A 122 -24.15 16.07 1.11
N VAL A 123 -23.45 14.98 1.42
CA VAL A 123 -22.73 14.12 0.49
C VAL A 123 -23.12 12.66 0.69
N THR A 124 -22.87 11.83 -0.33
CA THR A 124 -22.97 10.37 -0.14
C THR A 124 -21.58 9.88 0.25
N VAL A 125 -21.46 9.28 1.43
CA VAL A 125 -20.21 8.67 1.90
C VAL A 125 -20.48 7.22 2.28
N ILE A 126 -19.59 6.33 1.83
CA ILE A 126 -19.55 4.92 2.24
C ILE A 126 -18.21 4.72 2.95
N VAL A 127 -18.29 4.23 4.20
CA VAL A 127 -17.16 3.80 5.01
C VAL A 127 -17.38 2.33 5.35
N PRO A 128 -16.36 1.47 5.24
CA PRO A 128 -16.46 0.07 5.63
C PRO A 128 -16.73 -0.11 7.14
N ASP A 129 -17.47 -1.14 7.51
CA ASP A 129 -17.62 -1.61 8.88
C ASP A 129 -16.32 -2.32 9.31
N LEU A 130 -15.59 -1.70 10.24
CA LEU A 130 -14.30 -2.16 10.72
C LEU A 130 -14.43 -2.87 12.06
N ALA A 131 -13.68 -3.97 12.25
CA ALA A 131 -13.57 -4.65 13.54
C ALA A 131 -12.12 -4.78 14.00
N VAL A 132 -11.89 -4.69 15.31
CA VAL A 132 -10.56 -4.79 15.92
C VAL A 132 -10.56 -5.83 17.04
N ILE A 133 -9.65 -6.81 16.94
CA ILE A 133 -9.24 -7.66 18.05
C ILE A 133 -8.03 -7.00 18.69
N LYS A 134 -8.26 -6.31 19.81
CA LYS A 134 -7.23 -5.55 20.51
C LYS A 134 -6.13 -6.42 21.09
N GLY A 135 -4.95 -5.85 21.12
CA GLY A 135 -3.74 -6.43 21.68
C GLY A 135 -3.21 -5.64 22.87
N SER A 136 -1.98 -5.94 23.27
CA SER A 136 -1.29 -5.23 24.36
C SER A 136 -0.20 -4.27 23.87
N TRP A 137 0.22 -4.40 22.60
CA TRP A 137 1.39 -3.69 22.04
C TRP A 137 1.09 -2.98 20.72
N ASP A 138 -0.10 -3.21 20.16
CA ASP A 138 -0.59 -2.49 18.99
C ASP A 138 -1.95 -1.89 19.29
N TYR A 139 -2.17 -0.69 18.76
CA TYR A 139 -3.40 0.08 18.89
C TYR A 139 -3.85 0.64 17.54
N ILE A 140 -4.11 -0.23 16.56
CA ILE A 140 -4.57 0.22 15.24
C ILE A 140 -5.89 1.00 15.33
N GLU A 141 -6.68 0.72 16.36
CA GLU A 141 -7.92 1.43 16.63
C GLU A 141 -7.73 2.92 16.93
N ASN A 142 -6.56 3.31 17.46
CA ASN A 142 -6.25 4.71 17.71
C ASN A 142 -6.07 5.43 16.38
N ILE A 143 -5.44 4.78 15.39
CA ILE A 143 -5.28 5.32 14.03
C ILE A 143 -6.64 5.41 13.33
N ILE A 144 -7.49 4.38 13.45
CA ILE A 144 -8.88 4.42 12.92
C ILE A 144 -9.65 5.61 13.53
N THR A 145 -9.57 5.78 14.84
CA THR A 145 -10.26 6.87 15.55
C THR A 145 -9.71 8.24 15.17
N GLU A 146 -8.38 8.37 15.03
CA GLU A 146 -7.74 9.60 14.61
C GLU A 146 -8.16 10.01 13.20
N LEU A 147 -8.36 9.06 12.29
CA LEU A 147 -8.90 9.32 10.94
C LEU A 147 -10.37 9.77 10.95
N GLY A 148 -11.03 9.77 12.12
CA GLY A 148 -12.43 10.13 12.29
C GLY A 148 -13.42 8.98 12.03
N TYR A 149 -12.94 7.74 12.00
CA TYR A 149 -13.78 6.56 11.74
C TYR A 149 -14.12 5.78 13.00
N THR A 150 -15.18 4.98 12.91
CA THR A 150 -15.60 4.08 13.99
C THR A 150 -15.18 2.64 13.71
N TYR A 151 -15.05 1.85 14.77
CA TYR A 151 -14.77 0.42 14.70
C TYR A 151 -15.57 -0.32 15.79
N THR A 152 -15.78 -1.61 15.57
CA THR A 152 -16.33 -2.53 16.57
C THR A 152 -15.18 -3.29 17.24
N THR A 153 -15.06 -3.20 18.56
CA THR A 153 -14.15 -4.10 19.28
C THR A 153 -14.77 -5.49 19.33
N ILE A 154 -14.03 -6.49 18.85
CA ILE A 154 -14.40 -7.90 18.95
C ILE A 154 -13.31 -8.69 19.68
N THR A 155 -13.63 -9.91 20.09
CA THR A 155 -12.74 -10.82 20.79
C THR A 155 -12.44 -12.04 19.93
N VAL A 156 -11.42 -12.82 20.31
CA VAL A 156 -11.13 -14.10 19.63
C VAL A 156 -12.31 -15.08 19.71
N SER A 157 -13.17 -14.98 20.74
CA SER A 157 -14.40 -15.78 20.83
C SER A 157 -15.48 -15.40 19.83
N ASP A 158 -15.55 -14.14 19.41
CA ASP A 158 -16.55 -13.71 18.43
C ASP A 158 -16.32 -14.35 17.05
N LEU A 159 -15.10 -14.80 16.79
CA LEU A 159 -14.74 -15.58 15.59
C LEU A 159 -15.46 -16.93 15.50
N ASP A 160 -16.08 -17.43 16.57
CA ASP A 160 -16.94 -18.62 16.51
C ASP A 160 -18.23 -18.36 15.73
N ASN A 161 -18.67 -17.09 15.64
CA ASN A 161 -19.91 -16.69 14.97
C ASN A 161 -19.62 -16.12 13.58
N TYR A 162 -19.57 -16.99 12.57
CA TYR A 162 -19.33 -16.57 11.18
C TYR A 162 -20.31 -15.49 10.69
N ALA A 163 -21.60 -15.63 11.00
CA ALA A 163 -22.63 -14.70 10.56
C ALA A 163 -22.45 -13.29 11.13
N PHE A 164 -21.81 -13.19 12.30
CA PHE A 164 -21.43 -11.90 12.88
C PHE A 164 -20.16 -11.35 12.22
N ILE A 165 -19.07 -12.12 12.15
CA ILE A 165 -17.82 -11.58 11.59
C ILE A 165 -17.92 -11.27 10.09
N SER A 166 -18.82 -11.92 9.36
CA SER A 166 -19.06 -11.66 7.94
C SER A 166 -19.79 -10.34 7.65
N THR A 167 -20.20 -9.58 8.68
CA THR A 167 -20.79 -8.25 8.49
C THR A 167 -19.73 -7.16 8.37
N PHE A 168 -18.46 -7.44 8.71
CA PHE A 168 -17.38 -6.48 8.61
C PHE A 168 -16.72 -6.56 7.22
N GLU A 169 -16.18 -5.46 6.74
CA GLU A 169 -15.33 -5.45 5.54
C GLU A 169 -13.86 -5.70 5.88
N ALA A 170 -13.43 -5.36 7.10
CA ALA A 170 -12.07 -5.65 7.55
C ALA A 170 -12.01 -5.98 9.05
N ILE A 171 -11.12 -6.93 9.38
CA ILE A 171 -10.77 -7.29 10.75
C ILE A 171 -9.28 -7.00 10.96
N PHE A 172 -8.96 -6.21 11.98
CA PHE A 172 -7.59 -5.92 12.41
C PHE A 172 -7.27 -6.73 13.67
N ILE A 173 -6.10 -7.36 13.70
CA ILE A 173 -5.65 -8.20 14.80
C ILE A 173 -4.30 -7.68 15.30
N ASP A 174 -4.34 -7.02 16.45
CA ASP A 174 -3.19 -6.38 17.06
C ASP A 174 -2.25 -7.37 17.78
N CYS A 175 -0.97 -6.98 17.91
CA CYS A 175 0.00 -7.70 18.71
C CYS A 175 -0.34 -7.68 20.21
N GLY A 176 -0.11 -8.80 20.90
CA GLY A 176 -0.50 -9.07 22.27
C GLY A 176 -1.90 -9.67 22.44
N THR A 177 -2.59 -10.07 21.37
CA THR A 177 -3.86 -10.83 21.49
C THR A 177 -3.64 -12.28 21.98
N THR A 178 -4.72 -13.01 22.27
CA THR A 178 -4.66 -14.39 22.79
C THR A 178 -4.45 -15.42 21.67
N TYR A 179 -3.19 -15.63 21.25
CA TYR A 179 -2.81 -16.51 20.13
C TYR A 179 -3.21 -17.98 20.30
N GLY A 180 -3.13 -18.52 21.52
CA GLY A 180 -3.47 -19.93 21.81
C GLY A 180 -4.96 -20.26 21.73
N SER A 181 -5.80 -19.32 21.33
CA SER A 181 -7.26 -19.45 21.29
C SER A 181 -7.83 -19.69 19.88
N LEU A 182 -7.02 -19.81 18.83
CA LEU A 182 -7.54 -20.19 17.52
C LEU A 182 -7.91 -21.69 17.52
N THR A 183 -9.19 -21.99 17.31
CA THR A 183 -9.68 -23.37 17.09
C THR A 183 -9.86 -23.62 15.60
N ALA A 184 -9.97 -24.88 15.18
CA ALA A 184 -10.24 -25.23 13.78
C ALA A 184 -11.49 -24.52 13.20
N SER A 185 -12.51 -24.30 14.04
CA SER A 185 -13.72 -23.57 13.63
C SER A 185 -13.43 -22.08 13.38
N ARG A 186 -12.64 -21.43 14.24
CA ARG A 186 -12.28 -20.01 14.08
C ARG A 186 -11.38 -19.81 12.87
N GLU A 187 -10.44 -20.71 12.64
CA GLU A 187 -9.61 -20.72 11.43
C GLU A 187 -10.47 -20.84 10.17
N THR A 188 -11.43 -21.76 10.16
CA THR A 188 -12.37 -21.93 9.03
C THR A 188 -13.21 -20.68 8.79
N ASN A 189 -13.71 -20.06 9.86
CA ASN A 189 -14.53 -18.85 9.76
C ASN A 189 -13.72 -17.66 9.23
N LEU A 190 -12.52 -17.43 9.76
CA LEU A 190 -11.64 -16.37 9.27
C LEU A 190 -11.19 -16.61 7.82
N ARG A 191 -10.93 -17.87 7.44
CA ARG A 191 -10.63 -18.20 6.05
C ARG A 191 -11.81 -17.85 5.13
N ASN A 192 -13.02 -18.26 5.50
CA ASN A 192 -14.22 -17.97 4.71
C ASN A 192 -14.50 -16.47 4.64
N PHE A 193 -14.24 -15.73 5.71
CA PHE A 193 -14.35 -14.28 5.74
C PHE A 193 -13.49 -13.65 4.63
N VAL A 194 -12.22 -14.05 4.52
CA VAL A 194 -11.32 -13.50 3.51
C VAL A 194 -11.57 -14.05 2.11
N GLU A 195 -11.63 -15.38 1.97
CA GLU A 195 -11.63 -16.04 0.67
C GLU A 195 -13.02 -16.08 0.01
N VAL A 196 -14.09 -16.13 0.80
CA VAL A 196 -15.46 -16.27 0.30
C VAL A 196 -16.19 -14.93 0.33
N ALA A 197 -16.28 -14.31 1.52
CA ALA A 197 -16.99 -13.05 1.70
C ALA A 197 -16.23 -11.85 1.12
N GLY A 198 -14.91 -11.95 0.99
CA GLY A 198 -14.07 -10.88 0.46
C GLY A 198 -13.65 -9.85 1.50
N GLY A 199 -13.83 -10.14 2.80
CA GLY A 199 -13.34 -9.29 3.87
C GLY A 199 -11.83 -9.30 3.96
N SER A 200 -11.23 -8.23 4.47
CA SER A 200 -9.77 -8.11 4.55
C SER A 200 -9.23 -8.28 5.97
N LEU A 201 -8.00 -8.75 6.10
CA LEU A 201 -7.35 -8.99 7.38
C LEU A 201 -6.06 -8.18 7.49
N TYR A 202 -5.89 -7.51 8.63
CA TYR A 202 -4.59 -6.99 9.06
C TYR A 202 -4.13 -7.73 10.31
N ALA A 203 -2.85 -8.10 10.36
CA ALA A 203 -2.23 -8.70 11.52
C ALA A 203 -0.82 -8.12 11.75
N SER A 204 -0.46 -7.89 13.01
CA SER A 204 0.86 -7.34 13.36
C SER A 204 1.64 -8.23 14.32
N ASP A 205 2.96 -8.31 14.08
CA ASP A 205 3.97 -8.98 14.88
C ASP A 205 3.54 -10.38 15.37
N TRP A 206 3.26 -10.58 16.66
CA TRP A 206 2.90 -11.91 17.17
C TRP A 206 1.56 -12.43 16.63
N ALA A 207 0.73 -11.57 16.03
CA ALA A 207 -0.45 -12.00 15.27
C ALA A 207 -0.09 -12.72 13.95
N ALA A 208 1.20 -12.86 13.62
CA ALA A 208 1.71 -13.80 12.63
C ALA A 208 1.11 -15.21 12.78
N GLU A 209 0.80 -15.65 14.01
CA GLU A 209 0.18 -16.96 14.24
C GLU A 209 -1.17 -17.12 13.53
N TYR A 210 -1.95 -16.05 13.37
CA TYR A 210 -3.17 -16.09 12.57
C TYR A 210 -2.83 -16.29 11.10
N VAL A 211 -1.86 -15.54 10.59
CA VAL A 211 -1.46 -15.64 9.17
C VAL A 211 -0.88 -17.01 8.84
N GLU A 212 0.01 -17.54 9.67
CA GLU A 212 0.68 -18.83 9.48
C GLU A 212 -0.28 -20.01 9.54
N ARG A 213 -1.23 -19.98 10.48
CA ARG A 213 -2.26 -21.02 10.60
C ARG A 213 -3.24 -21.04 9.44
N LEU A 214 -3.56 -19.87 8.90
CA LEU A 214 -4.51 -19.74 7.79
C LEU A 214 -3.82 -19.91 6.43
N TRP A 215 -2.67 -19.32 6.19
CA TRP A 215 -2.02 -19.31 4.89
C TRP A 215 -0.51 -19.58 5.01
N PRO A 216 -0.10 -20.80 5.42
CA PRO A 216 1.30 -21.13 5.68
C PRO A 216 2.20 -20.94 4.45
N THR A 217 1.64 -21.04 3.25
CA THR A 217 2.40 -20.83 2.01
C THR A 217 2.59 -19.37 1.63
N ALA A 218 1.96 -18.41 2.33
CA ALA A 218 2.00 -16.99 1.98
C ALA A 218 3.25 -16.29 2.52
N ILE A 219 3.74 -16.67 3.69
CA ILE A 219 4.88 -16.06 4.35
C ILE A 219 5.77 -17.15 4.92
N ASN A 220 7.05 -17.16 4.56
CA ASN A 220 8.01 -18.05 5.19
C ASN A 220 8.62 -17.31 6.38
N PHE A 221 8.12 -17.62 7.58
CA PHE A 221 8.67 -17.05 8.80
C PHE A 221 10.06 -17.63 9.11
N TYR A 222 10.83 -16.93 9.92
CA TYR A 222 12.17 -17.38 10.29
C TYR A 222 12.10 -18.69 11.07
N GLY A 223 12.84 -19.70 10.62
CA GLY A 223 12.85 -21.02 11.22
C GLY A 223 11.78 -21.99 10.69
N THR A 224 11.00 -21.60 9.67
CA THR A 224 10.15 -22.52 8.88
C THR A 224 11.03 -23.53 8.14
N VAL A 225 10.69 -24.82 8.29
CA VAL A 225 11.38 -25.96 7.66
C VAL A 225 10.62 -26.43 6.41
N ASP A 226 9.29 -26.51 6.50
CA ASP A 226 8.38 -26.86 5.40
C ASP A 226 7.31 -25.76 5.22
N PRO A 227 7.51 -24.84 4.25
CA PRO A 227 6.61 -23.72 4.02
C PRO A 227 5.26 -24.12 3.41
N THR A 228 4.99 -25.42 3.23
CA THR A 228 3.72 -25.93 2.71
C THR A 228 2.75 -26.38 3.79
N THR A 229 3.20 -26.41 5.05
CA THR A 229 2.41 -26.82 6.21
C THR A 229 2.52 -25.80 7.33
N TYR A 230 1.52 -25.75 8.20
CA TYR A 230 1.58 -24.92 9.40
C TYR A 230 2.77 -25.30 10.28
N GLU A 231 3.57 -24.29 10.64
CA GLU A 231 4.57 -24.38 11.69
C GLU A 231 4.37 -23.27 12.72
N SER A 232 4.67 -23.54 13.99
CA SER A 232 4.53 -22.51 15.01
C SER A 232 5.47 -21.33 14.74
N THR A 233 4.95 -20.11 14.84
CA THR A 233 5.74 -18.87 14.68
C THR A 233 6.71 -18.60 15.85
N ALA A 234 6.74 -19.47 16.86
CA ALA A 234 7.61 -19.31 18.04
C ALA A 234 9.10 -19.23 17.69
N THR A 235 9.56 -19.98 16.68
CA THR A 235 10.94 -19.95 16.18
C THR A 235 11.28 -18.66 15.43
N ALA A 236 10.26 -17.93 14.98
CA ALA A 236 10.43 -16.67 14.27
C ALA A 236 10.56 -15.45 15.18
N LYS A 237 10.30 -15.58 16.49
CA LYS A 237 10.39 -14.51 17.50
C LYS A 237 11.84 -14.20 17.90
N VAL A 238 12.66 -13.92 16.90
CA VAL A 238 14.12 -13.75 17.00
C VAL A 238 14.58 -12.32 16.78
N GLY A 239 13.67 -11.37 16.56
CA GLY A 239 14.02 -9.96 16.50
C GLY A 239 14.82 -9.52 17.74
N THR A 240 15.93 -8.80 17.54
CA THR A 240 16.67 -8.25 18.70
C THR A 240 15.90 -7.09 19.32
N GLY A 241 16.31 -6.70 20.54
CA GLY A 241 15.80 -5.50 21.20
C GLY A 241 16.04 -4.21 20.40
N SER A 242 15.83 -3.07 21.07
CA SER A 242 15.64 -1.79 20.40
C SER A 242 16.60 -1.51 19.22
N GLN A 243 16.03 -1.24 18.06
CA GLN A 243 16.76 -0.88 16.84
C GLN A 243 15.89 -0.07 15.88
N THR A 244 16.51 0.83 15.13
CA THR A 244 15.86 1.50 13.99
C THR A 244 16.32 0.85 12.70
N VAL A 245 15.36 0.45 11.87
CA VAL A 245 15.61 -0.14 10.56
C VAL A 245 15.24 0.89 9.50
N GLU A 246 16.20 1.26 8.65
CA GLU A 246 15.91 1.98 7.42
C GLU A 246 15.32 0.97 6.41
N ALA A 247 14.03 1.11 6.15
CA ALA A 247 13.29 0.27 5.24
C ALA A 247 13.24 0.90 3.84
N THR A 248 13.49 0.08 2.83
CA THR A 248 13.15 0.36 1.44
C THR A 248 11.65 0.17 1.24
N VAL A 249 10.99 1.17 0.66
CA VAL A 249 9.59 1.14 0.25
C VAL A 249 9.52 0.49 -1.14
N VAL A 250 9.18 -0.79 -1.17
CA VAL A 250 9.15 -1.61 -2.40
C VAL A 250 7.86 -1.36 -3.17
N ASP A 251 6.73 -1.30 -2.45
CA ASP A 251 5.43 -1.02 -3.05
C ASP A 251 5.39 0.39 -3.65
N THR A 252 5.06 0.47 -4.95
CA THR A 252 5.06 1.72 -5.70
C THR A 252 3.93 2.65 -5.24
N THR A 253 2.81 2.09 -4.77
CA THR A 253 1.67 2.88 -4.30
C THR A 253 2.03 3.61 -3.01
N LEU A 254 2.62 2.89 -2.05
CA LEU A 254 3.14 3.48 -0.82
C LEU A 254 4.20 4.55 -1.12
N ARG A 255 5.14 4.24 -2.02
CA ARG A 255 6.21 5.17 -2.38
C ARG A 255 5.68 6.46 -3.02
N ASP A 256 4.81 6.34 -4.01
CA ASP A 256 4.47 7.44 -4.91
C ASP A 256 3.24 8.23 -4.41
N TYR A 257 2.31 7.57 -3.69
CA TYR A 257 1.03 8.15 -3.27
C TYR A 257 0.80 8.20 -1.76
N VAL A 258 1.72 7.69 -0.94
CA VAL A 258 1.58 7.77 0.54
C VAL A 258 2.74 8.53 1.15
N LEU A 259 3.97 8.21 0.74
CA LEU A 259 5.18 8.75 1.36
C LEU A 259 5.89 9.82 0.52
N GLY A 260 5.77 9.75 -0.81
CA GLY A 260 6.55 10.61 -1.72
C GLY A 260 8.06 10.34 -1.70
N LYS A 261 8.48 9.18 -1.18
CA LYS A 261 9.89 8.79 -1.00
C LYS A 261 10.06 7.27 -0.94
N SER A 262 11.27 6.80 -1.28
CA SER A 262 11.60 5.37 -1.40
C SER A 262 12.11 4.70 -0.13
N THR A 263 12.27 5.44 0.97
CA THR A 263 12.73 4.90 2.25
C THR A 263 11.94 5.48 3.42
N MET A 264 11.86 4.72 4.51
CA MET A 264 11.26 5.12 5.78
C MET A 264 11.99 4.47 6.95
N SER A 265 11.94 5.08 8.13
CA SER A 265 12.48 4.47 9.35
C SER A 265 11.39 3.71 10.09
N ILE A 266 11.72 2.51 10.57
CA ILE A 266 10.85 1.70 11.42
C ILE A 266 11.61 1.47 12.72
N PHE A 267 10.99 1.81 13.85
CA PHE A 267 11.57 1.57 15.16
C PHE A 267 11.01 0.29 15.76
N TYR A 268 11.90 -0.63 16.13
CA TYR A 268 11.58 -1.75 16.99
C TYR A 268 12.01 -1.33 18.39
N ASP A 269 11.08 -1.27 19.32
CA ASP A 269 11.31 -0.87 20.71
C ASP A 269 11.61 -2.09 21.59
N LEU A 270 10.93 -3.21 21.32
CA LEU A 270 11.02 -4.47 22.04
C LEU A 270 11.80 -5.54 21.27
N SER A 271 12.26 -6.55 22.01
CA SER A 271 12.85 -7.76 21.44
C SER A 271 11.78 -8.81 21.11
N SER A 272 12.18 -9.89 20.45
CA SER A 272 11.34 -11.06 20.13
C SER A 272 10.18 -10.78 19.19
N TRP A 273 10.26 -9.70 18.40
CA TRP A 273 9.39 -9.49 17.24
C TRP A 273 9.65 -10.56 16.16
N VAL A 274 8.66 -10.76 15.30
CA VAL A 274 8.58 -11.89 14.36
C VAL A 274 9.32 -11.62 13.05
N VAL A 275 10.23 -12.56 12.79
CA VAL A 275 11.03 -12.90 11.62
C VAL A 275 10.31 -13.20 10.29
N ILE A 276 10.26 -12.37 9.24
CA ILE A 276 10.00 -12.90 7.88
C ILE A 276 11.32 -13.30 7.21
N SER A 277 11.48 -14.57 6.86
CA SER A 277 12.65 -15.06 6.12
C SER A 277 12.54 -14.78 4.62
N SER A 278 11.36 -15.02 4.04
CA SER A 278 11.04 -14.71 2.65
C SER A 278 9.53 -14.69 2.41
N GLU A 279 9.12 -14.04 1.33
CA GLU A 279 7.76 -14.09 0.81
C GLU A 279 7.44 -15.44 0.15
N GLY A 280 6.19 -15.88 0.29
CA GLY A 280 5.64 -17.01 -0.45
C GLY A 280 5.21 -16.65 -1.88
N THR A 281 4.76 -17.65 -2.64
CA THR A 281 4.24 -17.41 -4.00
C THR A 281 2.94 -16.59 -3.93
N GLY A 282 2.87 -15.50 -4.69
CA GLY A 282 1.69 -14.62 -4.73
C GLY A 282 1.64 -13.59 -3.60
N THR A 283 2.72 -13.45 -2.83
CA THR A 283 2.85 -12.45 -1.78
C THR A 283 3.70 -11.27 -2.26
N ASP A 284 3.11 -10.08 -2.22
CA ASP A 284 3.79 -8.83 -2.50
C ASP A 284 4.52 -8.34 -1.25
N VAL A 285 5.78 -7.92 -1.43
CA VAL A 285 6.54 -7.29 -0.36
C VAL A 285 6.38 -5.79 -0.43
N LEU A 286 5.86 -5.20 0.65
CA LEU A 286 5.61 -3.77 0.74
C LEU A 286 6.86 -3.02 1.19
N LEU A 287 7.53 -3.55 2.21
CA LEU A 287 8.70 -2.96 2.85
C LEU A 287 9.80 -4.01 3.01
N ARG A 288 11.05 -3.63 2.76
CA ARG A 288 12.24 -4.46 3.04
C ARG A 288 13.26 -3.71 3.87
N GLY A 289 14.00 -4.40 4.72
CA GLY A 289 15.11 -3.78 5.45
C GLY A 289 16.21 -4.75 5.81
N THR A 290 17.25 -4.19 6.41
CA THR A 290 18.36 -4.93 7.01
C THR A 290 18.35 -4.69 8.51
N PHE A 291 18.34 -5.76 9.30
CA PHE A 291 18.15 -5.70 10.75
C PHE A 291 18.91 -6.80 11.47
N ASN A 292 18.99 -6.69 12.81
CA ASN A 292 19.65 -7.67 13.65
C ASN A 292 18.63 -8.58 14.36
N THR A 293 18.89 -9.89 14.34
CA THR A 293 18.17 -10.95 15.07
C THR A 293 19.07 -11.60 16.11
N TYR A 294 18.50 -12.25 17.13
CA TYR A 294 19.27 -13.10 18.03
C TYR A 294 19.81 -14.31 17.26
N ALA A 295 21.05 -14.69 17.55
CA ALA A 295 21.69 -15.86 16.93
C ALA A 295 21.18 -17.21 17.46
N SER A 296 20.25 -17.22 18.43
CA SER A 296 19.67 -18.42 19.02
C SER A 296 18.51 -18.93 18.16
N GLY A 297 18.66 -20.12 17.57
CA GLY A 297 17.65 -20.75 16.70
C GLY A 297 18.18 -21.36 15.40
N ILE A 298 19.49 -21.28 15.16
CA ILE A 298 20.15 -21.77 13.93
C ILE A 298 20.23 -23.30 13.91
N ASN A 299 19.11 -23.99 13.71
CA ASN A 299 19.10 -25.39 13.33
C ASN A 299 18.91 -25.60 11.82
N ASP A 300 18.42 -24.60 11.07
CA ASP A 300 17.92 -24.86 9.70
C ASP A 300 18.60 -24.14 8.53
N LEU A 301 19.67 -23.37 8.76
CA LEU A 301 20.42 -22.76 7.64
C LEU A 301 21.89 -23.15 7.70
N GLN A 302 22.18 -24.35 7.20
CA GLN A 302 23.56 -24.84 7.02
C GLN A 302 24.42 -23.87 6.17
N THR A 303 23.78 -23.13 5.25
CA THR A 303 24.39 -22.08 4.43
C THR A 303 24.76 -20.83 5.24
N GLU A 304 23.92 -20.37 6.18
CA GLU A 304 24.24 -19.20 7.01
C GLU A 304 25.27 -19.50 8.10
N ARG A 305 25.33 -20.75 8.61
CA ARG A 305 26.40 -21.17 9.53
C ARG A 305 27.80 -21.02 8.91
N SER A 306 27.92 -21.21 7.59
CA SER A 306 29.19 -21.07 6.87
C SER A 306 29.66 -19.61 6.88
N ASN A 307 28.73 -18.68 6.73
CA ASN A 307 29.00 -17.23 6.77
C ASN A 307 29.33 -16.75 8.20
N ILE A 308 28.63 -17.27 9.22
CA ILE A 308 28.88 -16.93 10.64
C ILE A 308 30.25 -17.43 11.10
N ARG A 309 30.62 -18.67 10.73
CA ARG A 309 31.94 -19.24 11.07
C ARG A 309 33.09 -18.57 10.29
N ALA A 310 32.86 -18.21 9.02
CA ALA A 310 33.85 -17.50 8.22
C ALA A 310 34.12 -16.07 8.70
N ALA A 311 33.12 -15.42 9.33
CA ALA A 311 33.25 -14.07 9.88
C ALA A 311 33.92 -14.00 11.27
N GLY A 312 34.25 -15.14 11.89
CA GLY A 312 34.86 -15.18 13.24
C GLY A 312 33.97 -14.58 14.34
N LEU A 313 32.67 -14.44 14.08
CA LEU A 313 31.73 -13.79 14.98
C LEU A 313 31.31 -14.73 16.10
N ALA A 314 31.71 -14.41 17.33
CA ALA A 314 31.10 -14.92 18.56
C ALA A 314 29.73 -14.25 18.85
N ALA A 315 29.01 -13.80 17.82
CA ALA A 315 27.96 -12.82 17.97
C ALA A 315 26.65 -13.43 18.48
N SER A 316 26.14 -12.86 19.58
CA SER A 316 24.78 -13.09 20.09
C SER A 316 23.67 -12.63 19.14
N THR A 317 24.05 -11.96 18.04
CA THR A 317 23.15 -11.38 17.04
C THR A 317 23.61 -11.66 15.60
N LEU A 318 22.67 -11.85 14.68
CA LEU A 318 22.87 -12.07 13.25
C LEU A 318 22.22 -10.92 12.45
N SER A 319 22.94 -10.34 11.50
CA SER A 319 22.36 -9.33 10.59
C SER A 319 21.71 -10.03 9.40
N LEU A 320 20.41 -9.85 9.20
CA LEU A 320 19.66 -10.33 8.04
C LEU A 320 19.42 -9.18 7.08
N ALA A 321 19.92 -9.31 5.86
CA ALA A 321 19.82 -8.26 4.85
C ALA A 321 18.62 -8.46 3.91
N ASN A 322 18.00 -7.34 3.53
CA ASN A 322 16.96 -7.26 2.51
C ASN A 322 15.75 -8.19 2.75
N LYS A 323 15.35 -8.32 4.02
CA LYS A 323 14.22 -9.17 4.42
C LYS A 323 12.90 -8.39 4.43
N PRO A 324 11.75 -9.04 4.16
CA PRO A 324 10.45 -8.40 4.24
C PRO A 324 10.15 -7.90 5.67
N LEU A 325 9.54 -6.73 5.77
CA LEU A 325 9.06 -6.11 7.03
C LEU A 325 7.55 -5.89 7.04
N ALA A 326 6.96 -5.78 5.84
CA ALA A 326 5.53 -5.75 5.63
C ALA A 326 5.21 -6.43 4.30
N VAL A 327 4.13 -7.22 4.27
CA VAL A 327 3.71 -7.99 3.10
C VAL A 327 2.21 -7.94 2.91
N LYS A 328 1.77 -8.19 1.69
CA LYS A 328 0.37 -8.23 1.28
C LYS A 328 0.13 -9.43 0.36
N PHE A 329 -0.99 -10.11 0.50
CA PHE A 329 -1.40 -11.16 -0.44
C PHE A 329 -2.93 -11.29 -0.49
N GLN A 330 -3.44 -11.87 -1.59
CA GLN A 330 -4.87 -12.20 -1.74
C GLN A 330 -5.05 -13.71 -1.92
N PRO A 331 -5.39 -14.45 -0.85
CA PRO A 331 -5.39 -15.92 -0.88
C PRO A 331 -6.39 -16.54 -1.87
N ALA A 332 -7.45 -15.81 -2.23
CA ALA A 332 -8.45 -16.23 -3.22
C ALA A 332 -8.47 -15.36 -4.49
N GLY A 333 -7.35 -14.68 -4.79
CA GLY A 333 -7.17 -13.83 -5.96
C GLY A 333 -7.64 -12.38 -5.76
N SER A 334 -7.34 -11.52 -6.74
CA SER A 334 -7.46 -10.06 -6.63
C SER A 334 -8.89 -9.51 -6.55
N THR A 335 -9.91 -10.36 -6.63
CA THR A 335 -11.34 -9.98 -6.49
C THR A 335 -11.92 -10.37 -5.13
N LYS A 336 -11.08 -10.88 -4.23
CA LYS A 336 -11.41 -11.34 -2.88
C LYS A 336 -10.58 -10.55 -1.85
N GLY A 337 -10.72 -10.96 -0.60
CA GLY A 337 -10.11 -10.26 0.53
C GLY A 337 -8.60 -10.19 0.45
N THR A 338 -8.06 -9.11 1.02
CA THR A 338 -6.62 -8.86 1.12
C THR A 338 -6.15 -9.14 2.54
N VAL A 339 -4.96 -9.74 2.67
CA VAL A 339 -4.28 -9.92 3.95
C VAL A 339 -3.02 -9.08 3.96
N ILE A 340 -2.85 -8.23 4.97
CA ILE A 340 -1.64 -7.46 5.24
C ILE A 340 -1.04 -7.90 6.55
N TYR A 341 0.28 -8.09 6.56
CA TYR A 341 1.04 -8.40 7.77
C TYR A 341 2.25 -7.46 7.94
N THR A 342 2.48 -6.98 9.16
CA THR A 342 3.66 -6.16 9.53
C THR A 342 4.45 -6.80 10.68
N THR A 343 5.79 -6.71 10.64
CA THR A 343 6.66 -7.27 11.70
C THR A 343 6.86 -6.36 12.90
N PHE A 344 6.34 -5.13 12.86
CA PHE A 344 6.60 -4.07 13.82
C PHE A 344 5.31 -3.61 14.51
N HIS A 345 5.46 -3.07 15.72
CA HIS A 345 4.37 -2.44 16.45
C HIS A 345 4.05 -1.04 15.90
N ASN A 346 2.79 -0.65 15.93
CA ASN A 346 2.31 0.68 15.58
C ASN A 346 2.52 1.70 16.71
N GLU A 347 2.42 1.30 17.98
CA GLU A 347 2.50 2.20 19.14
C GLU A 347 3.89 2.85 19.25
N ALA A 348 4.93 2.05 18.97
CA ALA A 348 6.32 2.43 19.17
C ALA A 348 6.80 3.50 18.18
N GLN A 349 6.01 3.81 17.15
CA GLN A 349 6.46 4.67 16.06
C GLN A 349 6.27 6.15 16.36
N GLU A 350 5.22 6.52 17.10
CA GLU A 350 4.86 7.91 17.34
C GLU A 350 5.86 8.67 18.20
N GLU A 351 6.58 7.97 19.08
CA GLU A 351 7.57 8.57 19.99
C GLU A 351 8.98 8.64 19.36
N PHE A 352 9.32 7.75 18.43
CA PHE A 352 10.73 7.48 18.08
C PHE A 352 11.10 7.60 16.60
N VAL A 353 10.14 7.68 15.66
CA VAL A 353 10.42 7.84 14.21
C VAL A 353 9.54 8.89 13.54
N THR A 354 9.78 9.10 12.24
CA THR A 354 8.93 9.92 11.37
C THR A 354 7.50 9.38 11.31
N ASN A 355 6.53 10.25 11.00
CA ASN A 355 5.12 9.87 10.74
C ASN A 355 4.93 8.90 9.55
N ASP A 356 5.99 8.39 8.94
CA ASP A 356 5.91 7.52 7.77
C ASP A 356 5.18 6.22 8.08
N VAL A 357 5.51 5.56 9.20
CA VAL A 357 4.85 4.29 9.56
C VAL A 357 3.37 4.55 9.80
N LYS A 358 3.04 5.65 10.49
CA LYS A 358 1.67 6.07 10.70
C LYS A 358 0.93 6.32 9.39
N ASN A 359 1.55 6.97 8.41
CA ASN A 359 0.96 7.20 7.09
C ASN A 359 0.74 5.89 6.32
N VAL A 360 1.68 4.93 6.41
CA VAL A 360 1.52 3.58 5.82
C VAL A 360 0.38 2.81 6.49
N LEU A 361 0.26 2.87 7.82
CA LEU A 361 -0.84 2.21 8.53
C LEU A 361 -2.21 2.86 8.24
N LYS A 362 -2.26 4.19 8.10
CA LYS A 362 -3.44 4.90 7.59
C LYS A 362 -3.80 4.41 6.19
N ASP A 363 -2.81 4.24 5.30
CA ASP A 363 -3.03 3.69 3.96
C ASP A 363 -3.58 2.25 3.99
N PHE A 364 -3.10 1.41 4.90
CA PHE A 364 -3.63 0.04 5.06
C PHE A 364 -5.11 0.06 5.42
N ILE A 365 -5.56 0.96 6.30
CA ILE A 365 -7.00 1.12 6.61
C ILE A 365 -7.79 1.43 5.33
N PHE A 366 -7.28 2.28 4.44
CA PHE A 366 -7.96 2.64 3.18
C PHE A 366 -7.86 1.59 2.06
N THR A 367 -7.01 0.58 2.18
CA THR A 367 -6.74 -0.39 1.11
C THR A 367 -7.19 -1.82 1.45
N LEU A 368 -7.71 -2.03 2.67
CA LEU A 368 -8.23 -3.31 3.13
C LEU A 368 -9.70 -3.50 2.70
N ASN A 369 -9.91 -3.63 1.38
CA ASN A 369 -11.07 -4.21 0.71
C ASN A 369 -10.95 -4.10 -0.82
#